data_AF-A0A7K0SMV4-F1
#
_entry.id   AF-A0A7K0SMV4-F1
#
_cell.length_a   1.000
_cell.length_b   1.000
_cell.length_c   1.000
_cell.angle_alpha   90.00
_cell.angle_beta   90.00
_cell.angle_gamma   90.00
#
_symmetry.space_group_name_H-M   'P 1'
#
loop_
_entity.id
_entity.type
_entity.pdbx_description
1 polymer ?
#
loop_
_entity_poly.entity_id
_entity_poly.type
_entity_poly.pdbx_seq_one_letter_code
_entity_poly.pdbx_strand_id
1 'polypeptide(L)'
;MSGQDPILSDVAKQVSAQRGVGALAEKMGIQILELSAERAVATMPVEGNTQPIGLLHGGAYLVLGETLGSFAANVWAHPNGHAVGIEISASHTKSATRGLVTGTATALSLGKT
;
A
#
# COMPACT_ATOMS: atom_id res chain seq x y z
N MET A 1 -6.73 15.71 -10.09
CA MET A 1 -6.91 14.62 -9.12
C MET A 1 -7.90 15.12 -8.09
N SER A 2 -9.06 14.50 -7.96
CA SER A 2 -10.05 14.89 -6.95
C SER A 2 -9.46 14.59 -5.57
N GLY A 3 -9.13 15.63 -4.81
CA GLY A 3 -8.67 15.57 -3.44
C GLY A 3 -9.80 15.14 -2.53
N GLN A 4 -10.02 13.84 -2.44
CA GLN A 4 -10.93 13.25 -1.46
C GLN A 4 -10.08 12.70 -0.33
N ASP A 5 -10.43 13.06 0.90
CA ASP A 5 -9.74 12.58 2.08
C ASP A 5 -9.83 11.05 2.17
N PRO A 6 -8.76 10.37 2.60
CA PRO A 6 -8.78 8.91 2.72
C PRO A 6 -9.79 8.45 3.77
N ILE A 7 -10.41 7.29 3.51
CA ILE A 7 -11.31 6.63 4.46
C ILE A 7 -10.45 5.80 5.43
N LEU A 8 -10.25 6.33 6.64
CA LEU A 8 -9.41 5.71 7.66
C LEU A 8 -10.26 5.25 8.86
N SER A 9 -10.02 4.03 9.34
CA SER A 9 -10.50 3.63 10.67
C SER A 9 -9.87 4.49 11.77
N ASP A 10 -10.44 4.51 12.97
CA ASP A 10 -9.89 5.35 14.05
C ASP A 10 -8.48 4.94 14.45
N VAL A 11 -8.18 3.64 14.45
CA VAL A 11 -6.82 3.12 14.68
C VAL A 11 -5.91 3.48 13.50
N ALA A 12 -6.40 3.41 12.26
CA ALA A 12 -5.62 3.81 11.09
C ALA A 12 -5.22 5.29 11.16
N LYS A 13 -6.10 6.20 11.59
CA LYS A 13 -5.75 7.61 11.80
C LYS A 13 -4.59 7.76 12.78
N GLN A 14 -4.61 7.01 13.89
CA GLN A 14 -3.55 7.04 14.90
C GLN A 14 -2.22 6.53 14.33
N VAL A 15 -2.22 5.40 13.64
CA VAL A 15 -1.04 4.81 13.02
C VAL A 15 -0.46 5.73 11.93
N SER A 16 -1.31 6.25 11.04
CA SER A 16 -0.89 7.15 9.96
C SER A 16 -0.29 8.44 10.49
N ALA A 17 -0.86 9.03 11.55
CA ALA A 17 -0.31 10.24 12.18
C ALA A 17 1.08 10.04 12.79
N GLN A 18 1.38 8.84 13.30
CA GLN A 18 2.66 8.53 13.93
C GLN A 18 3.74 8.12 12.92
N ARG A 19 3.36 7.41 11.84
CA ARG A 19 4.33 6.70 10.99
C ARG A 19 4.41 7.23 9.56
N GLY A 20 3.37 7.90 9.05
CA GLY A 20 3.26 8.22 7.63
C GLY A 20 3.28 6.96 6.76
N VAL A 21 3.27 7.14 5.42
CA VAL A 21 3.29 6.00 4.47
C VAL A 21 4.69 5.45 4.22
N GLY A 22 5.73 6.14 4.69
CA GLY A 22 7.14 5.77 4.54
C GLY A 22 7.79 6.35 3.27
N ALA A 23 9.11 6.59 3.34
CA ALA A 23 9.85 7.34 2.33
C ALA A 23 9.81 6.73 0.91
N LEU A 24 9.80 5.40 0.80
CA LEU A 24 9.72 4.75 -0.52
C LEU A 24 8.32 4.93 -1.15
N ALA A 25 7.27 4.77 -0.34
CA ALA A 25 5.90 4.97 -0.80
C ALA A 25 5.66 6.42 -1.25
N GLU A 26 6.19 7.39 -0.50
CA GLU A 26 6.19 8.80 -0.89
C GLU A 26 6.93 9.04 -2.21
N LYS A 27 8.14 8.49 -2.35
CA LYS A 27 8.95 8.61 -3.58
C LYS A 27 8.25 8.04 -4.80
N MET A 28 7.50 6.96 -4.62
CA MET A 28 6.74 6.30 -5.68
C MET A 28 5.37 6.93 -5.93
N GLY A 29 4.99 7.96 -5.17
CA GLY A 29 3.71 8.65 -5.31
C GLY A 29 2.52 7.80 -4.89
N ILE A 30 2.69 6.87 -3.95
CA ILE A 30 1.60 6.05 -3.42
C ILE A 30 0.69 6.95 -2.57
N GLN A 31 -0.61 6.89 -2.84
CA GLN A 31 -1.65 7.64 -2.13
C GLN A 31 -2.68 6.67 -1.55
N ILE A 32 -2.79 6.64 -0.22
CA ILE A 32 -3.80 5.83 0.48
C ILE A 32 -5.18 6.42 0.21
N LEU A 33 -6.14 5.55 -0.12
CA LEU A 33 -7.55 5.87 -0.32
C LEU A 33 -8.42 5.29 0.81
N GLU A 34 -8.09 4.09 1.27
CA GLU A 34 -8.78 3.41 2.38
C GLU A 34 -7.74 2.70 3.26
N LEU A 35 -7.94 2.70 4.58
CA LEU A 35 -7.13 1.92 5.51
C LEU A 35 -7.90 1.52 6.78
N SER A 36 -7.97 0.21 7.00
CA SER A 36 -8.34 -0.46 8.24
C SER A 36 -7.45 -1.70 8.44
N ALA A 37 -7.68 -2.47 9.51
CA ALA A 37 -6.99 -3.74 9.69
C ALA A 37 -7.39 -4.78 8.62
N GLU A 38 -8.64 -4.74 8.18
CA GLU A 38 -9.25 -5.69 7.25
C GLU A 38 -9.00 -5.34 5.79
N ARG A 39 -8.80 -4.05 5.47
CA ARG A 39 -8.74 -3.57 4.10
C ARG A 39 -7.86 -2.34 3.95
N ALA A 40 -7.05 -2.32 2.89
CA ALA A 40 -6.30 -1.15 2.47
C ALA A 40 -6.41 -0.95 0.95
N VAL A 41 -6.57 0.29 0.52
CA VAL A 41 -6.64 0.67 -0.91
C VAL A 41 -5.73 1.86 -1.14
N ALA A 42 -4.97 1.83 -2.23
CA ALA A 42 -4.11 2.95 -2.62
C ALA A 42 -3.94 3.03 -4.13
N THR A 43 -3.58 4.21 -4.61
CA THR A 43 -3.15 4.42 -6.00
C THR A 43 -1.68 4.74 -6.08
N MET A 44 -1.04 4.38 -7.20
CA MET A 44 0.33 4.72 -7.53
C MET A 44 0.41 5.12 -9.01
N PRO A 45 1.10 6.21 -9.38
CA PRO A 45 1.30 6.56 -10.79
C PRO A 45 2.19 5.56 -11.50
N VAL A 46 1.92 5.33 -12.78
CA VAL A 46 2.85 4.60 -13.65
C VAL A 46 4.06 5.45 -13.97
N GLU A 47 3.84 6.74 -14.22
CA GLU A 47 4.90 7.73 -14.44
C GLU A 47 5.87 7.78 -13.25
N GLY A 48 7.17 7.80 -13.53
CA GLY A 48 8.23 7.75 -12.51
C GLY A 48 8.54 6.35 -11.96
N ASN A 49 7.65 5.37 -12.17
CA ASN A 49 7.79 4.00 -11.64
C ASN A 49 8.04 2.94 -12.73
N THR A 50 8.41 3.37 -13.95
CA THR A 50 8.61 2.47 -15.09
C THR A 50 9.99 1.80 -15.11
N GLN A 51 10.07 0.61 -15.68
CA GLN A 51 11.32 0.00 -16.14
C GLN A 51 11.80 0.63 -17.47
N PRO A 52 13.05 0.40 -17.94
CA PRO A 52 13.64 1.10 -19.08
C PRO A 52 12.85 1.04 -20.40
N ILE A 53 12.03 0.02 -20.60
CA ILE A 53 11.18 -0.13 -21.79
C ILE A 53 9.83 0.59 -21.70
N GLY A 54 9.62 1.43 -20.68
CA GLY A 54 8.41 2.25 -20.52
C GLY A 54 7.19 1.54 -19.94
N LEU A 55 7.33 0.29 -19.48
CA LEU A 55 6.28 -0.42 -18.72
C LEU A 55 6.42 -0.11 -17.23
N LEU A 56 5.34 -0.19 -16.45
CA LEU A 56 5.45 -0.19 -14.99
C LEU A 56 6.42 -1.28 -14.53
N HIS A 57 7.36 -0.95 -13.65
CA HIS A 57 8.34 -1.90 -13.16
C HIS A 57 7.66 -3.02 -12.36
N GLY A 58 8.05 -4.27 -12.59
CA GLY A 58 7.43 -5.42 -11.89
C GLY A 58 7.49 -5.28 -10.37
N GLY A 59 8.64 -4.86 -9.84
CA GLY A 59 8.82 -4.55 -8.41
C GLY A 59 7.97 -3.38 -7.89
N ALA A 60 7.49 -2.46 -8.74
CA ALA A 60 6.63 -1.37 -8.27
C ALA A 60 5.25 -1.88 -7.84
N TYR A 61 4.72 -2.91 -8.51
CA TYR A 61 3.52 -3.62 -8.05
C TYR A 61 3.73 -4.26 -6.68
N LEU A 62 4.91 -4.85 -6.44
CA LEU A 62 5.25 -5.48 -5.17
C LEU A 62 5.40 -4.43 -4.07
N VAL A 63 6.03 -3.28 -4.34
CA VAL A 63 6.10 -2.19 -3.36
C VAL A 63 4.70 -1.69 -3.00
N LEU A 64 3.80 -1.52 -3.97
CA LEU A 64 2.41 -1.16 -3.70
C LEU A 64 1.69 -2.22 -2.83
N GLY A 65 1.83 -3.50 -3.17
CA GLY A 65 1.25 -4.61 -2.40
C GLY A 65 1.80 -4.71 -0.98
N GLU A 66 3.13 -4.65 -0.83
CA GLU A 66 3.82 -4.69 0.44
C GLU A 66 3.43 -3.50 1.32
N THR A 67 3.38 -2.29 0.74
CA THR A 67 2.93 -1.08 1.45
C THR A 67 1.54 -1.31 2.03
N LEU A 68 0.58 -1.76 1.23
CA LEU A 68 -0.80 -1.97 1.66
C LEU A 68 -0.91 -3.05 2.74
N GLY A 69 -0.26 -4.20 2.55
CA GLY A 69 -0.29 -5.32 3.51
C GLY A 69 0.35 -4.96 4.84
N SER A 70 1.55 -4.38 4.80
CA SER A 70 2.28 -3.95 6.00
C SER A 70 1.52 -2.86 6.75
N PHE A 71 0.85 -1.92 6.06
CA PHE A 71 0.10 -0.87 6.74
C PHE A 71 -1.15 -1.40 7.44
N ALA A 72 -1.95 -2.23 6.76
CA ALA A 72 -3.11 -2.87 7.38
C ALA A 72 -2.71 -3.75 8.58
N ALA A 73 -1.63 -4.51 8.47
CA ALA A 73 -1.10 -5.32 9.57
C ALA A 73 -0.64 -4.47 10.75
N ASN A 74 -0.06 -3.30 10.50
CA ASN A 74 0.34 -2.37 11.57
C ASN A 74 -0.86 -1.65 12.22
N VAL A 75 -1.96 -1.44 11.48
CA VAL A 75 -3.24 -1.03 12.09
C VAL A 75 -3.75 -2.11 13.03
N TRP A 76 -3.68 -3.38 12.63
CA TRP A 76 -4.07 -4.50 13.49
C TRP A 76 -3.17 -4.67 14.73
N ALA A 77 -1.86 -4.51 14.58
CA ALA A 77 -0.90 -4.66 15.66
C ALA A 77 -0.97 -3.54 16.71
N HIS A 78 -1.51 -2.37 16.35
CA HIS A 78 -1.65 -1.25 17.27
C HIS A 78 -2.70 -1.53 18.37
N PRO A 79 -2.48 -1.09 19.63
CA PRO A 79 -1.30 -0.42 20.17
C PRO A 79 -0.22 -1.39 20.68
N ASN A 80 -0.45 -2.69 20.56
CA ASN A 80 0.31 -3.71 21.26
C ASN A 80 1.68 -4.02 20.63
N GLY A 81 1.92 -3.59 19.39
CA GLY A 81 3.20 -3.83 18.71
C GLY A 81 3.30 -3.23 17.31
N HIS A 82 4.14 -3.87 16.50
CA HIS A 82 4.33 -3.56 15.08
C HIS A 82 4.47 -4.85 14.28
N ALA A 83 4.03 -4.82 13.03
CA ALA A 83 4.16 -5.92 12.09
C ALA A 83 5.24 -5.61 11.06
N VAL A 84 5.94 -6.64 10.61
CA VAL A 84 6.91 -6.59 9.51
C VAL A 84 6.56 -7.63 8.47
N GLY A 85 6.73 -7.29 7.19
CA GLY A 85 6.58 -8.25 6.10
C GLY A 85 7.62 -9.36 6.20
N ILE A 86 7.17 -10.61 6.09
CA ILE A 86 8.05 -11.79 6.11
C ILE A 86 8.33 -12.25 4.68
N GLU A 87 7.29 -12.30 3.85
CA GLU A 87 7.37 -12.74 2.46
C GLU A 87 6.29 -12.05 1.64
N ILE A 88 6.61 -11.75 0.38
CA ILE A 88 5.65 -11.32 -0.63
C ILE A 88 5.96 -12.00 -1.96
N SER A 89 4.92 -12.44 -2.67
CA SER A 89 5.02 -12.98 -4.03
C SER A 89 3.90 -12.41 -4.91
N ALA A 90 4.15 -12.33 -6.20
CA ALA A 90 3.15 -11.89 -7.17
C ALA A 90 3.40 -12.47 -8.56
N SER A 91 2.33 -12.57 -9.34
CA SER A 91 2.37 -12.89 -10.77
C SER A 91 1.91 -11.69 -11.58
N HIS A 92 2.70 -11.27 -12.56
CA HIS A 92 2.35 -10.16 -13.45
C HIS A 92 1.52 -10.65 -14.63
N THR A 93 0.25 -10.27 -14.68
CA THR A 93 -0.71 -10.76 -15.70
C THR A 93 -0.92 -9.77 -16.85
N LYS A 94 -0.66 -8.48 -16.64
CA LYS A 94 -0.83 -7.44 -17.66
C LYS A 94 0.08 -6.24 -17.42
N SER A 95 0.63 -5.69 -18.49
CA SER A 95 1.46 -4.49 -18.46
C SER A 95 0.61 -3.21 -18.32
N ALA A 96 1.08 -2.28 -17.49
CA ALA A 96 0.61 -0.89 -17.47
C ALA A 96 1.66 0.04 -18.10
N THR A 97 1.21 1.00 -18.91
CA THR A 97 2.09 1.94 -19.64
C THR A 97 1.87 3.41 -19.30
N ARG A 98 0.75 3.76 -18.66
CA ARG A 98 0.41 5.12 -18.23
C ARG A 98 -0.70 5.11 -17.18
N GLY A 99 -0.95 6.27 -16.58
CA GLY A 99 -2.06 6.50 -15.66
C GLY A 99 -1.76 6.07 -14.23
N LEU A 100 -2.79 5.65 -13.50
CA LEU A 100 -2.69 5.17 -12.12
C LEU A 100 -2.93 3.66 -12.09
N VAL A 101 -2.16 2.96 -11.25
CA VAL A 101 -2.51 1.61 -10.80
C VAL A 101 -3.17 1.72 -9.42
N THR A 102 -4.22 0.93 -9.20
CA THR A 102 -4.91 0.84 -7.91
C THR A 102 -4.60 -0.52 -7.29
N GLY A 103 -4.09 -0.51 -6.06
CA GLY A 103 -3.88 -1.69 -5.24
C GLY A 103 -5.02 -1.83 -4.23
N THR A 104 -5.40 -3.06 -3.93
CA THR A 104 -6.33 -3.41 -2.87
C THR A 104 -5.77 -4.61 -2.13
N ALA A 105 -5.60 -4.47 -0.81
CA ALA A 105 -5.26 -5.56 0.08
C ALA A 105 -6.46 -5.82 1.00
N THR A 106 -6.82 -7.09 1.17
CA THR A 106 -7.82 -7.54 2.13
C THR A 106 -7.17 -8.58 3.02
N ALA A 107 -7.32 -8.41 4.34
CA ALA A 107 -6.78 -9.38 5.29
C ALA A 107 -7.54 -10.72 5.17
N LEU A 108 -6.79 -11.81 5.00
CA LEU A 108 -7.36 -13.17 5.03
C LEU A 108 -7.48 -13.70 6.46
N SER A 109 -6.56 -13.30 7.34
CA SER A 109 -6.53 -13.65 8.76
C SER A 109 -5.88 -12.53 9.55
N LEU A 110 -6.45 -12.22 10.71
CA LEU A 110 -5.93 -11.25 11.67
C LEU A 110 -5.45 -12.02 12.89
N GLY A 111 -4.20 -12.48 12.82
CA GLY A 111 -3.57 -13.35 13.80
C GLY A 111 -3.20 -12.64 15.11
N LYS A 112 -2.57 -13.37 16.04
CA LYS A 112 -2.14 -12.85 17.35
C LYS A 112 -0.61 -12.92 17.56
N THR A 113 0.11 -13.36 16.55
CA THR A 113 1.54 -13.69 16.58
C THR A 113 2.26 -12.94 15.48
#